data_AF-A0A2N1MDF2-F1
#
_entry.id   AF-A0A2N1MDF2-F1
#
_cell.length_a   1.000
_cell.length_b   1.000
_cell.length_c   1.000
_cell.angle_alpha   90.00
_cell.angle_beta   90.00
_cell.angle_gamma   90.00
#
_symmetry.space_group_name_H-M   'P 1'
#
loop_
_entity.id
_entity.type
_entity.pdbx_description
1 polymer ?
#
loop_
_entity_poly.entity_id
_entity_poly.type
_entity_poly.pdbx_seq_one_letter_code
_entity_poly.pdbx_strand_id
1 'polypeptide(L)' 'MDYALVYRNTHGPAFSNDMAIFVNEGDDSESRVYCRCQQKRYEKKIRDSEDSFLIEEYEVFQILKRNMFKYE' A
#
# COMPACT_ATOMS: atom_id res chain seq x y z
N MET A 1 -11.01 -13.31 -4.95
CA MET A 1 -9.67 -12.81 -5.37
C MET A 1 -8.86 -12.69 -4.10
N ASP A 2 -7.94 -13.63 -3.90
CA ASP A 2 -7.15 -13.83 -2.66
C ASP A 2 -5.69 -13.43 -2.89
N TYR A 3 -5.48 -12.20 -3.37
CA TYR A 3 -4.13 -11.68 -3.56
C TYR A 3 -3.96 -10.51 -2.60
N ALA A 4 -3.24 -10.76 -1.50
CA ALA A 4 -2.82 -9.76 -0.53
C ALA A 4 -1.94 -8.66 -1.16
N LEU A 5 -1.48 -8.88 -2.40
CA LEU A 5 -0.70 -7.93 -3.19
C LEU A 5 -1.22 -7.92 -4.64
N VAL A 6 -1.83 -6.81 -5.05
CA VAL A 6 -2.33 -6.61 -6.42
C VAL A 6 -1.42 -5.60 -7.12
N TYR A 7 -0.84 -6.02 -8.25
CA TYR A 7 -0.07 -5.15 -9.13
C TYR A 7 -0.93 -4.76 -10.33
N ARG A 8 -1.09 -3.46 -10.60
CA ARG A 8 -1.74 -2.95 -11.81
C ARG A 8 -0.84 -1.90 -12.46
N ASN A 9 -0.92 -1.77 -13.78
CA ASN A 9 -0.21 -0.70 -14.50
C ASN A 9 -0.73 0.70 -14.19
N THR A 10 -1.93 0.79 -13.58
CA THR A 10 -2.58 2.05 -13.23
C THR A 10 -2.39 2.44 -11.75
N HIS A 11 -1.90 1.53 -10.89
CA HIS A 11 -1.81 1.76 -9.43
C HIS A 11 -0.57 1.03 -8.87
N GLY A 12 0.07 1.60 -7.83
CA GLY A 12 1.17 0.96 -7.11
C GLY A 12 0.77 -0.37 -6.42
N PRO A 13 1.72 -1.04 -5.75
CA PRO A 13 1.42 -2.26 -4.98
C PRO A 13 0.28 -1.99 -3.98
N ALA A 14 -0.82 -2.74 -4.12
CA ALA A 14 -2.02 -2.54 -3.32
C ALA A 14 -2.27 -3.74 -2.39
N PHE A 15 -2.51 -3.45 -1.10
CA PHE A 15 -2.90 -4.41 -0.09
C PHE A 15 -4.42 -4.63 -0.11
N SER A 16 -4.92 -5.09 -1.25
CA SER A 16 -6.37 -5.09 -1.55
C SER A 16 -7.01 -3.72 -1.28
N ASN A 17 -8.27 -3.71 -0.80
CA ASN A 17 -8.92 -2.52 -0.27
C ASN A 17 -8.66 -2.34 1.24
N ASP A 18 -7.80 -3.17 1.84
CA ASP A 18 -7.50 -3.08 3.26
C ASP A 18 -6.57 -1.91 3.57
N MET A 19 -5.67 -1.57 2.66
CA MET A 19 -4.92 -0.31 2.66
C MET A 19 -4.83 0.24 1.23
N ALA A 20 -5.47 1.37 1.01
CA ALA A 20 -5.52 2.05 -0.28
C ALA A 20 -4.87 3.44 -0.17
N ILE A 21 -3.85 3.68 -0.99
CA ILE A 21 -3.18 4.97 -1.16
C ILE A 21 -3.68 5.58 -2.47
N PHE A 22 -4.17 6.82 -2.43
CA PHE A 22 -4.80 7.47 -3.58
C PHE A 22 -4.68 9.00 -3.52
N VAL A 23 -4.90 9.63 -4.68
CA VAL A 23 -5.11 11.07 -4.82
C VAL A 23 -6.57 11.29 -5.21
N ASN A 24 -7.20 12.36 -4.72
CA ASN A 24 -8.59 12.65 -5.09
C ASN A 24 -8.69 13.12 -6.54
N GLU A 25 -9.72 12.69 -7.26
CA GLU A 25 -10.00 13.20 -8.60
C GLU A 25 -10.22 14.73 -8.55
N GLY A 26 -9.51 15.47 -9.41
CA GLY A 26 -9.56 16.93 -9.46
C GLY A 26 -8.70 17.65 -8.42
N ASP A 27 -7.97 16.92 -7.57
CA ASP A 27 -6.89 17.49 -6.77
C ASP A 27 -5.63 17.54 -7.64
N ASP A 28 -5.53 18.60 -8.45
CA ASP A 28 -4.35 18.91 -9.30
C ASP A 28 -3.11 19.26 -8.46
N SER A 29 -3.24 19.32 -7.12
CA SER A 29 -2.09 19.42 -6.24
C SER A 29 -1.44 18.04 -6.13
N GLU A 30 -0.30 17.85 -6.80
CA GLU A 30 0.58 16.66 -6.69
C GLU A 30 0.98 16.33 -5.22
N SER A 31 0.59 17.17 -4.26
CA SER A 31 1.02 17.16 -2.87
C SER A 31 0.13 16.38 -1.90
N ARG A 32 -1.11 16.02 -2.26
CA ARG A 32 -2.07 15.46 -1.30
C ARG A 32 -2.35 13.99 -1.55
N VAL A 33 -1.50 13.16 -0.96
CA VAL A 33 -1.68 11.71 -0.94
C VAL A 33 -2.52 11.33 0.28
N TYR A 34 -3.62 10.63 0.05
CA TYR A 34 -4.49 10.10 1.09
C TYR A 34 -4.29 8.60 1.25
N CYS A 35 -4.56 8.12 2.45
CA CYS A 35 -4.67 6.70 2.76
C CYS A 35 -6.01 6.42 3.41
N ARG A 36 -6.58 5.26 3.09
CA ARG A 36 -7.73 4.68 3.79
C ARG A 36 -7.43 3.23 4.14
N CYS A 37 -7.68 2.87 5.38
CA CYS A 37 -7.57 1.49 5.86
C CYS A 37 -8.97 0.93 6.14
N GLN A 38 -9.25 -0.29 5.67
CA GLN A 38 -10.50 -1.00 5.93
C GLN A 38 -10.19 -2.46 6.28
N GLN A 39 -11.09 -3.15 6.98
CA GLN A 39 -10.95 -4.60 7.19
C GLN A 39 -11.80 -5.35 6.16
N LYS A 40 -11.17 -5.86 5.10
CA LYS A 40 -11.83 -6.58 4.00
C LYS A 40 -11.27 -7.97 3.77
N ARG A 41 -9.95 -8.15 3.84
CA ARG A 41 -9.26 -9.42 3.57
C ARG A 41 -8.39 -9.89 4.72
N TYR A 42 -7.75 -8.99 5.44
CA TYR A 42 -6.92 -9.36 6.58
C TYR A 42 -7.78 -9.80 7.77
N GLU A 43 -7.30 -10.79 8.52
CA GLU A 43 -7.97 -11.27 9.74
C GLU A 43 -8.10 -10.16 10.80
N LYS A 44 -7.10 -9.26 10.84
CA LYS A 44 -7.03 -8.14 11.79
C LYS A 44 -7.04 -6.81 11.07
N LYS A 45 -7.56 -5.79 11.76
CA LYS A 45 -7.50 -4.41 11.29
C LYS A 45 -6.05 -3.93 11.21
N ILE A 46 -5.73 -3.21 10.13
CA ILE A 46 -4.46 -2.48 9.99
C ILE A 46 -4.45 -1.25 10.90
N ARG A 47 -5.62 -0.62 11.11
CA ARG A 47 -5.82 0.53 12.00
C ARG A 47 -7.22 0.49 12.62
N ASP A 48 -7.38 1.07 13.81
CA ASP A 48 -8.66 1.06 14.53
C ASP A 48 -9.75 1.91 13.86
N SER A 49 -9.37 3.04 13.24
CA SER A 49 -10.27 3.91 12.46
C SER A 49 -10.19 3.63 10.96
N GLU A 50 -11.36 3.59 10.32
CA GLU A 50 -11.53 3.48 8.87
C GLU A 50 -11.53 4.84 8.13
N ASP A 51 -11.34 5.95 8.86
CA ASP A 51 -11.32 7.30 8.28
C ASP A 51 -10.12 7.48 7.35
N SER A 52 -10.29 8.31 6.31
CA SER A 52 -9.15 8.71 5.47
C SER A 52 -8.20 9.63 6.24
N PHE A 53 -6.90 9.54 5.93
CA PHE A 53 -5.86 10.40 6.50
C PHE A 53 -4.84 10.80 5.44
N LEU A 54 -4.17 11.93 5.65
CA LEU A 54 -3.10 12.40 4.78
C LEU A 54 -1.81 11.63 5.09
N ILE A 55 -1.07 11.28 4.04
CA ILE A 55 0.30 10.77 4.15
C ILE A 55 1.24 11.95 3.99
N GLU A 56 1.98 12.28 5.04
CA GLU A 56 3.07 13.26 4.98
C GLU A 56 4.30 12.64 4.32
N GLU A 57 4.67 11.43 4.78
CA GLU A 57 5.82 10.68 4.30
C GLU A 57 5.52 9.17 4.33
N TYR A 58 6.08 8.40 3.39
CA TYR A 58 6.00 6.93 3.41
C TYR A 58 7.31 6.30 2.90
N GLU A 59 7.69 5.18 3.50
CA GLU A 59 8.89 4.42 3.12
C GLU A 59 8.50 3.07 2.53
N VAL A 60 9.17 2.66 1.45
CA VAL A 60 8.95 1.37 0.79
C VAL A 60 10.23 0.54 0.87
N PHE A 61 10.13 -0.62 1.52
CA PHE A 61 11.24 -1.55 1.68
C PHE A 61 11.05 -2.78 0.81
N GLN A 62 12.04 -3.09 -0.02
CA GLN A 62 12.09 -4.34 -0.77
C GLN A 62 13.04 -5.33 -0.08
N ILE A 63 12.51 -6.48 0.34
CA ILE A 63 13.34 -7.58 0.86
C ILE A 63 13.91 -8.37 -0.32
N LEU A 64 15.22 -8.27 -0.52
CA LEU A 64 15.94 -9.07 -1.51
C LEU A 64 16.37 -10.39 -0.88
N LYS A 65 16.14 -11.51 -1.58
CA LYS A 65 16.82 -12.76 -1.22
C LYS A 65 18.32 -12.54 -1.41
N ARG A 66 19.08 -12.69 -0.34
CA ARG A 66 20.54 -12.78 -0.43
C ARG A 66 20.86 -14.11 -1.11
N ASN A 67 21.20 -14.08 -2.39
CA ASN A 67 21.85 -15.22 -3.02
C ASN A 67 23.19 -15.38 -2.32
N MET A 68 23.29 -16.35 -1.40
CA MET A 68 24.56 -16.82 -0.89
C MET A 68 25.25 -17.57 -2.03
N PHE A 69 25.91 -16.84 -2.93
CA PHE A 69 26.94 -17.46 -3.76
C PHE A 69 27.99 -17.98 -2.79
N LYS A 70 28.02 -19.30 -2.60
CA LYS A 70 29.18 -19.97 -2.04
C LYS A 70 30.27 -19.81 -3.10
N TYR A 71 31.31 -19.05 -2.77
CA TYR A 71 32.55 -19.12 -3.51
C TYR A 71 33.14 -20.50 -3.23
N GLU A 72 33.16 -21.37 -4.24
CA GLU A 72 34.03 -22.55 -4.28
C GLU A 72 35.43 -22.13 -4.72
#